data_AF-A0A832TKT3-F1
#
_entry.id   AF-A0A832TKT3-F1
#
_cell.length_a   1.000
_cell.length_b   1.000
_cell.length_c   1.000
_cell.angle_alpha   90.00
_cell.angle_beta   90.00
_cell.angle_gamma   90.00
#
_symmetry.space_group_name_H-M   'P 1'
#
loop_
_entity.id
_entity.type
_entity.pdbx_description
1 polymer ?
#
loop_
_entity_poly.entity_id
_entity_poly.type
_entity_poly.pdbx_seq_one_letter_code
_entity_poly.pdbx_strand_id
1 'polypeptide(L)'
;MEKEAANSGFNETVSSKKAFSESKILIPTTIFCDRSLSFSEALVEYLKDQKQLSYHEIAVLTNRDERNIWTLYNRAGKKRTQKEPAVRKAPTAHIPLEVVTDRSLSILEIVVEYLRDKAQLKNSQIAAILNRSRKTVSTVYIRTKKKRSASANEE
;
A
#
# COMPACT_ATOMS: atom_id res chain seq x y z
N MET A 1 10.58 67.03 -12.68
CA MET A 1 10.64 66.13 -11.52
C MET A 1 10.08 64.80 -12.01
N GLU A 2 10.86 63.92 -12.63
CA GLU A 2 11.87 63.03 -12.00
C GLU A 2 11.23 62.31 -10.78
N LYS A 3 11.10 60.98 -10.72
CA LYS A 3 12.09 59.94 -11.05
C LYS A 3 11.49 58.60 -11.47
N GLU A 4 12.33 57.84 -12.16
CA GLU A 4 12.26 56.42 -12.52
C GLU A 4 12.35 55.44 -11.33
N ALA A 5 12.06 54.18 -11.68
CA ALA A 5 12.66 52.92 -11.20
C ALA A 5 12.04 52.22 -9.98
N ALA A 6 11.48 51.02 -10.20
CA ALA A 6 12.23 49.77 -10.01
C ALA A 6 11.39 48.53 -10.41
N ASN A 7 11.99 47.72 -11.27
CA ASN A 7 11.61 46.35 -11.58
C ASN A 7 12.22 45.42 -10.50
N SER A 8 11.43 44.62 -9.78
CA SER A 8 11.91 43.38 -9.14
C SER A 8 10.77 42.58 -8.50
N GLY A 9 10.52 41.35 -8.97
CA GLY A 9 9.61 40.44 -8.25
C GLY A 9 9.13 39.24 -9.05
N PHE A 10 10.04 38.52 -9.70
CA PHE A 10 9.81 37.13 -10.11
C PHE A 10 9.82 36.23 -8.86
N ASN A 11 8.99 35.18 -8.89
CA ASN A 11 8.80 34.11 -7.90
C ASN A 11 8.04 34.45 -6.61
N GLU A 12 6.81 33.93 -6.51
CA GLU A 12 6.63 32.88 -5.51
C GLU A 12 5.72 31.75 -6.01
N THR A 13 6.34 30.59 -6.05
CA THR A 13 5.88 29.26 -6.42
C THR A 13 4.51 28.86 -5.88
N VAL A 14 3.75 28.26 -6.79
CA VAL A 14 2.59 27.40 -6.58
C VAL A 14 2.81 26.45 -5.38
N SER A 15 2.20 26.77 -4.23
CA SER A 15 2.02 25.82 -3.13
C SER A 15 0.53 25.56 -2.97
N SER A 16 -0.06 24.88 -3.96
CA SER A 16 -1.37 24.27 -3.78
C SER A 16 -1.21 23.04 -2.88
N LYS A 17 -1.10 23.26 -1.57
CA LYS A 17 -1.41 22.25 -0.56
C LYS A 17 -2.86 21.83 -0.78
N LYS A 18 -3.06 20.79 -1.59
CA LYS A 18 -4.35 20.11 -1.67
C LYS A 18 -4.50 19.37 -0.35
N ALA A 19 -5.28 19.94 0.57
CA ALA A 19 -5.71 19.28 1.79
C ALA A 19 -6.40 17.98 1.38
N PHE A 20 -5.70 16.86 1.52
CA PHE A 20 -6.27 15.55 1.26
C PHE A 20 -7.27 15.31 2.39
N SER A 21 -8.56 15.52 2.08
CA SER A 21 -9.68 15.20 2.94
C SER A 21 -9.48 13.81 3.55
N GLU A 22 -9.68 13.70 4.87
CA GLU A 22 -9.59 12.57 5.80
C GLU A 22 -10.47 11.34 5.44
N SER A 23 -10.59 11.01 4.16
CA SER A 23 -11.34 9.86 3.69
C SER A 23 -10.48 8.61 3.89
N LYS A 24 -10.77 7.84 4.95
CA LYS A 24 -10.09 6.56 5.21
C LYS A 24 -10.27 5.59 4.05
N ILE A 25 -9.23 5.43 3.23
CA ILE A 25 -9.23 4.48 2.13
C ILE A 25 -9.25 3.06 2.70
N LEU A 26 -10.29 2.30 2.38
CA LEU A 26 -10.40 0.89 2.72
C LEU A 26 -9.98 0.03 1.51
N ILE A 27 -9.01 -0.84 1.73
CA ILE A 27 -8.46 -1.76 0.74
C ILE A 27 -9.19 -3.10 0.86
N PRO A 28 -9.89 -3.58 -0.18
CA PRO A 28 -10.50 -4.90 -0.17
C PRO A 28 -9.39 -5.97 -0.28
N THR A 29 -9.41 -6.98 0.60
CA THR A 29 -8.39 -8.05 0.61
C THR A 29 -8.35 -8.88 -0.67
N THR A 30 -9.41 -8.82 -1.48
CA THR A 30 -9.52 -9.52 -2.76
C THR A 30 -8.42 -9.12 -3.75
N ILE A 31 -7.85 -7.92 -3.64
CA ILE A 31 -6.72 -7.50 -4.51
C ILE A 31 -5.49 -8.39 -4.28
N PHE A 32 -5.36 -8.99 -3.10
CA PHE A 32 -4.21 -9.83 -2.74
C PHE A 32 -4.41 -11.33 -3.08
N CYS A 33 -5.58 -11.69 -3.60
CA CYS A 33 -5.87 -13.07 -4.03
C CYS A 33 -5.06 -13.47 -5.26
N ASP A 34 -4.72 -12.50 -6.10
CA ASP A 34 -3.94 -12.74 -7.29
C ASP A 34 -2.51 -13.17 -6.91
N ARG A 35 -2.07 -14.31 -7.47
CA ARG A 35 -0.73 -14.86 -7.22
C ARG A 35 0.27 -14.46 -8.30
N SER A 36 -0.18 -13.81 -9.38
CA SER A 36 0.70 -13.26 -10.41
C SER A 36 1.43 -12.01 -9.93
N LEU A 37 0.79 -11.22 -9.07
CA LEU A 37 1.35 -10.02 -8.46
C LEU A 37 1.85 -10.27 -7.03
N SER A 38 2.88 -9.54 -6.64
CA SER A 38 3.25 -9.35 -5.23
C SER A 38 2.22 -8.46 -4.53
N PHE A 39 2.19 -8.50 -3.20
CA PHE A 39 1.26 -7.67 -2.42
C PHE A 39 1.49 -6.17 -2.66
N SER A 40 2.74 -5.73 -2.82
CA SER A 40 3.04 -4.33 -3.11
C SER A 40 2.59 -3.92 -4.52
N GLU A 41 2.80 -4.79 -5.52
CA GLU A 41 2.32 -4.54 -6.89
C GLU A 41 0.79 -4.47 -6.93
N ALA A 42 0.10 -5.43 -6.31
CA ALA A 42 -1.37 -5.46 -6.25
C ALA A 42 -1.95 -4.23 -5.54
N LEU A 43 -1.34 -3.80 -4.43
CA LEU A 43 -1.73 -2.58 -3.73
C LEU A 43 -1.58 -1.35 -4.62
N VAL A 44 -0.42 -1.18 -5.26
CA VAL A 44 -0.15 -0.02 -6.10
C VAL A 44 -1.06 0.00 -7.33
N GLU A 45 -1.27 -1.14 -7.99
CA GLU A 45 -2.20 -1.28 -9.11
C GLU A 45 -3.62 -0.88 -8.69
N TYR A 46 -4.12 -1.38 -7.54
CA TYR A 46 -5.43 -0.99 -7.03
C TYR A 46 -5.56 0.51 -6.76
N LEU A 47 -4.57 1.10 -6.08
CA LEU A 47 -4.59 2.53 -5.77
C LEU A 47 -4.49 3.39 -7.03
N LYS A 48 -3.76 2.92 -8.05
CA LYS A 48 -3.62 3.63 -9.31
C LYS A 48 -4.88 3.52 -10.17
N ASP A 49 -5.39 2.31 -10.38
CA ASP A 49 -6.43 2.04 -11.37
C ASP A 49 -7.85 2.19 -10.80
N GLN A 50 -8.05 1.79 -9.54
CA GLN A 50 -9.37 1.78 -8.92
C GLN A 50 -9.61 3.01 -8.04
N LYS A 51 -8.55 3.59 -7.46
CA LYS A 51 -8.63 4.85 -6.69
C LYS A 51 -8.17 6.08 -7.46
N GLN A 52 -7.63 5.90 -8.68
CA GLN A 52 -7.24 6.99 -9.57
C GLN A 52 -6.24 7.97 -8.94
N LEU A 53 -5.39 7.47 -8.04
CA LEU A 53 -4.37 8.28 -7.37
C LEU A 53 -3.15 8.50 -8.26
N SER A 54 -2.51 9.66 -8.11
CA SER A 54 -1.18 9.92 -8.68
C SER A 54 -0.11 9.11 -7.95
N TYR A 55 1.05 8.91 -8.58
CA TYR A 55 2.19 8.24 -7.92
C TYR A 55 2.63 9.00 -6.67
N HIS A 56 2.60 10.33 -6.72
CA HIS A 56 2.88 11.20 -5.59
C HIS A 56 1.91 10.97 -4.43
N GLU A 57 0.60 10.95 -4.68
CA GLU A 57 -0.41 10.69 -3.63
C GLU A 57 -0.22 9.30 -3.02
N ILE A 58 0.05 8.28 -3.83
CA ILE A 58 0.33 6.91 -3.33
C ILE A 58 1.60 6.90 -2.47
N ALA A 59 2.65 7.60 -2.91
CA ALA A 59 3.92 7.70 -2.19
C ALA A 59 3.71 8.32 -0.79
N VAL A 60 2.97 9.43 -0.72
CA VAL A 60 2.62 10.10 0.53
C VAL A 60 1.78 9.21 1.44
N LEU A 61 0.68 8.64 0.92
CA LEU A 61 -0.25 7.82 1.71
C LEU A 61 0.36 6.51 2.21
N THR A 62 1.33 5.96 1.48
CA THR A 62 1.97 4.68 1.85
C THR A 62 3.34 4.87 2.50
N ASN A 63 3.79 6.12 2.71
CA ASN A 63 5.13 6.44 3.20
C ASN A 63 6.25 5.73 2.40
N ARG A 64 6.16 5.74 1.07
CA ARG A 64 7.12 5.06 0.17
C ARG A 64 7.61 6.00 -0.91
N ASP A 65 8.81 5.74 -1.41
CA ASP A 65 9.41 6.53 -2.49
C ASP A 65 8.59 6.40 -3.79
N GLU A 66 8.32 7.53 -4.44
CA GLU A 66 7.53 7.62 -5.67
C GLU A 66 8.12 6.80 -6.83
N ARG A 67 9.45 6.70 -6.94
CA ARG A 67 10.13 5.86 -7.95
C ARG A 67 9.85 4.38 -7.71
N ASN A 68 9.74 3.98 -6.45
CA ASN A 68 9.35 2.62 -6.11
C ASN A 68 7.88 2.35 -6.46
N ILE A 69 6.98 3.31 -6.22
CA ILE A 69 5.57 3.21 -6.65
C ILE A 69 5.48 3.05 -8.17
N TRP A 70 6.15 3.91 -8.93
CA TRP A 70 6.21 3.81 -10.40
C TRP A 70 6.75 2.45 -10.85
N THR A 71 7.83 1.97 -10.23
CA THR A 71 8.44 0.67 -10.57
C THR A 71 7.47 -0.49 -10.32
N LEU A 72 6.77 -0.49 -9.19
CA LEU A 72 5.79 -1.52 -8.84
C LEU A 72 4.62 -1.53 -9.84
N TYR A 73 4.10 -0.36 -10.19
CA TYR A 73 3.02 -0.25 -11.17
C TYR A 73 3.43 -0.78 -12.55
N ASN A 74 4.61 -0.40 -13.04
CA ASN A 74 5.10 -0.89 -14.33
C ASN A 74 5.37 -2.40 -14.32
N ARG A 75 5.87 -2.97 -13.21
CA ARG A 75 6.03 -4.42 -13.07
C ARG A 75 4.70 -5.13 -13.06
N ALA A 76 3.67 -4.57 -12.40
CA ALA A 76 2.32 -5.10 -12.44
C ALA A 76 1.80 -5.13 -13.89
N GLY A 77 1.88 -4.01 -14.60
CA GLY A 77 1.47 -3.94 -16.02
C GLY A 77 2.17 -4.96 -16.92
N LYS A 78 3.48 -5.16 -16.77
CA LYS A 78 4.23 -6.22 -17.49
C LYS A 78 3.77 -7.63 -17.16
N LYS A 79 3.30 -7.88 -15.95
CA LYS A 79 2.76 -9.19 -15.55
C LYS A 79 1.35 -9.40 -16.09
N ARG A 80 0.56 -8.33 -16.20
CA ARG A 80 -0.78 -8.36 -16.82
C ARG A 80 -0.74 -8.74 -18.30
N THR A 81 0.32 -8.37 -19.04
CA THR A 81 0.48 -8.80 -20.44
C THR A 81 0.85 -10.29 -20.59
N GLN A 82 1.38 -10.91 -19.53
CA GLN A 82 1.80 -12.32 -19.55
C GLN A 82 0.75 -13.25 -18.95
N LYS A 83 -0.04 -12.75 -18.00
CA LYS A 83 -0.99 -13.56 -17.24
C LYS A 83 -2.18 -12.73 -16.76
N GLU A 84 -3.36 -13.21 -17.09
CA GLU A 84 -4.61 -12.63 -16.61
C GLU A 84 -4.80 -12.82 -15.09
N PRO A 85 -5.52 -11.90 -14.41
CA PRO A 85 -5.84 -12.05 -13.01
C PRO A 85 -6.58 -13.36 -12.76
N ALA A 86 -6.11 -14.15 -11.79
CA ALA A 86 -6.83 -15.34 -11.37
C ALA A 86 -8.14 -14.94 -10.69
N VAL A 87 -9.27 -15.08 -11.39
CA VAL A 87 -10.59 -14.83 -10.81
C VAL A 87 -10.92 -15.95 -9.84
N ARG A 88 -10.88 -15.66 -8.54
CA ARG A 88 -11.30 -16.58 -7.49
C ARG A 88 -12.33 -15.90 -6.60
N LYS A 89 -13.46 -16.60 -6.37
CA LYS A 89 -14.39 -16.21 -5.31
C LYS A 89 -13.71 -16.43 -3.96
N ALA A 90 -13.38 -15.33 -3.28
CA ALA A 90 -12.81 -15.33 -1.95
C ALA A 90 -13.67 -14.44 -1.03
N PRO A 91 -13.75 -14.75 0.28
CA PRO A 91 -14.37 -13.83 1.23
C PRO A 91 -13.65 -12.49 1.21
N THR A 92 -14.41 -11.41 1.20
CA THR A 92 -13.87 -10.04 1.19
C THR A 92 -13.81 -9.51 2.61
N ALA A 93 -12.65 -9.03 3.02
CA ALA A 93 -12.46 -8.17 4.18
C ALA A 93 -11.88 -6.82 3.73
N HIS A 94 -11.88 -5.82 4.60
CA HIS A 94 -11.33 -4.50 4.30
C HIS A 94 -10.22 -4.14 5.29
N ILE A 95 -9.15 -3.57 4.76
CA ILE A 95 -7.96 -3.15 5.51
C ILE A 95 -7.78 -1.63 5.31
N PRO A 96 -7.71 -0.82 6.37
CA PRO A 96 -7.43 0.60 6.26
C PRO A 96 -6.04 0.85 5.63
N LEU A 97 -5.94 1.76 4.65
CA LEU A 97 -4.66 2.10 4.00
C LEU A 97 -3.60 2.62 4.99
N GLU A 98 -4.02 3.25 6.07
CA GLU A 98 -3.14 3.75 7.14
C GLU A 98 -2.21 2.65 7.71
N VAL A 99 -2.63 1.38 7.72
CA VAL A 99 -1.80 0.30 8.31
C VAL A 99 -0.57 -0.03 7.48
N VAL A 100 -0.57 0.28 6.18
CA VAL A 100 0.58 -0.02 5.30
C VAL A 100 1.65 1.06 5.30
N THR A 101 1.46 2.15 6.05
CA THR A 101 2.46 3.22 6.23
C THR A 101 3.69 2.73 7.00
N ASP A 102 3.53 1.69 7.81
CA ASP A 102 4.63 1.03 8.51
C ASP A 102 5.59 0.38 7.49
N ARG A 103 6.85 0.79 7.55
CA ARG A 103 7.92 0.29 6.67
C ARG A 103 8.78 -0.80 7.30
N SER A 104 8.59 -1.10 8.59
CA SER A 104 9.32 -2.17 9.31
C SER A 104 8.92 -3.57 8.83
N LEU A 105 7.74 -3.68 8.23
CA LEU A 105 7.14 -4.91 7.73
C LEU A 105 6.86 -4.83 6.22
N SER A 106 6.87 -5.98 5.56
CA SER A 106 6.35 -6.10 4.20
C SER A 106 4.82 -5.96 4.19
N ILE A 107 4.24 -5.57 3.04
CA ILE A 107 2.77 -5.46 2.90
C ILE A 107 2.05 -6.77 3.28
N LEU A 108 2.62 -7.94 2.93
CA LEU A 108 2.05 -9.23 3.32
C LEU A 108 2.07 -9.44 4.84
N GLU A 109 3.17 -9.09 5.51
CA GLU A 109 3.29 -9.18 6.97
C GLU A 109 2.26 -8.27 7.67
N ILE A 110 2.14 -7.02 7.21
CA ILE A 110 1.15 -6.05 7.71
C ILE A 110 -0.27 -6.57 7.53
N VAL A 111 -0.61 -7.07 6.33
CA VAL A 111 -1.94 -7.60 6.03
C VAL A 111 -2.26 -8.81 6.91
N VAL A 112 -1.31 -9.73 7.10
CA VAL A 112 -1.50 -10.91 7.97
C VAL A 112 -1.62 -10.50 9.44
N GLU A 113 -0.81 -9.57 9.92
CA GLU A 113 -0.88 -9.03 11.28
C GLU A 113 -2.23 -8.37 11.55
N TYR A 114 -2.69 -7.48 10.65
CA TYR A 114 -3.98 -6.81 10.79
C TYR A 114 -5.14 -7.81 10.82
N LEU A 115 -5.19 -8.75 9.88
CA LEU A 115 -6.27 -9.73 9.81
C LEU A 115 -6.28 -10.67 11.03
N ARG A 116 -5.10 -10.96 11.60
CA ARG A 116 -5.00 -11.84 12.76
C ARG A 116 -5.32 -11.12 14.06
N ASP A 117 -4.74 -9.94 14.28
CA ASP A 117 -4.76 -9.27 15.59
C ASP A 117 -5.88 -8.23 15.70
N LYS A 118 -6.20 -7.53 14.60
CA LYS A 118 -7.27 -6.51 14.60
C LYS A 118 -8.60 -7.10 14.19
N ALA A 119 -8.63 -7.93 13.15
CA ALA A 119 -9.85 -8.60 12.69
C ALA A 119 -10.12 -9.96 13.38
N GLN A 120 -9.22 -10.42 14.25
CA GLN A 120 -9.40 -11.65 15.06
C GLN A 120 -9.71 -12.92 14.24
N LEU A 121 -9.18 -13.00 13.01
CA LEU A 121 -9.44 -14.13 12.11
C LEU A 121 -8.48 -15.30 12.37
N LYS A 122 -9.01 -16.52 12.27
CA LYS A 122 -8.19 -17.75 12.33
C LYS A 122 -7.33 -17.88 11.07
N ASN A 123 -6.17 -18.56 11.19
CA ASN A 123 -5.27 -18.79 10.05
C ASN A 123 -5.95 -19.47 8.86
N SER A 124 -6.97 -20.32 9.10
CA SER A 124 -7.79 -20.91 8.04
C SER A 124 -8.61 -19.87 7.25
N GLN A 125 -9.20 -18.91 7.95
CA GLN A 125 -9.98 -17.83 7.34
C GLN A 125 -9.07 -16.89 6.55
N ILE A 126 -7.92 -16.49 7.13
CA ILE A 126 -6.93 -15.63 6.46
C ILE A 126 -6.39 -16.33 5.19
N ALA A 127 -6.11 -17.63 5.28
CA ALA A 127 -5.66 -18.42 4.12
C ALA A 127 -6.68 -18.41 2.97
N ALA A 128 -7.97 -18.55 3.29
CA ALA A 128 -9.05 -18.48 2.32
C ALA A 128 -9.18 -17.07 1.71
N ILE A 129 -9.11 -16.02 2.53
CA ILE A 129 -9.20 -14.62 2.12
C ILE A 129 -8.05 -14.22 1.18
N LEU A 130 -6.82 -14.63 1.47
CA LEU A 130 -5.64 -14.21 0.72
C LEU A 130 -5.24 -15.18 -0.39
N ASN A 131 -6.00 -16.26 -0.61
CA ASN A 131 -5.64 -17.34 -1.53
C ASN A 131 -4.20 -17.86 -1.25
N ARG A 132 -3.89 -18.13 0.03
CA ARG A 132 -2.60 -18.64 0.50
C ARG A 132 -2.78 -19.92 1.31
N SER A 133 -1.69 -20.65 1.51
CA SER A 133 -1.73 -21.82 2.39
C SER A 133 -1.77 -21.40 3.86
N ARG A 134 -2.44 -22.20 4.71
CA ARG A 134 -2.42 -22.00 6.18
C ARG A 134 -0.99 -21.96 6.73
N LYS A 135 -0.08 -22.76 6.17
CA LYS A 135 1.35 -22.78 6.53
C LYS A 135 2.00 -21.43 6.24
N THR A 136 1.79 -20.87 5.05
CA THR A 136 2.30 -19.55 4.67
C THR A 136 1.82 -18.47 5.63
N VAL A 137 0.52 -18.43 5.94
CA VAL A 137 -0.04 -17.45 6.89
C VAL A 137 0.62 -17.59 8.26
N SER A 138 0.74 -18.81 8.78
CA SER A 138 1.37 -19.07 10.08
C SER A 138 2.83 -18.61 10.11
N THR A 139 3.62 -18.94 9.09
CA THR A 139 5.03 -18.55 9.01
C THR A 139 5.18 -17.03 8.94
N VAL A 140 4.37 -16.35 8.13
CA VAL A 140 4.38 -14.89 8.02
C VAL A 140 4.06 -14.24 9.37
N TYR A 141 3.04 -14.73 10.06
CA TYR A 141 2.66 -14.20 11.37
C TYR A 141 3.78 -14.36 12.42
N ILE A 142 4.39 -15.55 12.50
CA ILE A 142 5.52 -15.81 13.41
C ILE A 142 6.69 -14.87 13.09
N ARG A 143 7.05 -14.71 11.81
CA ARG A 143 8.12 -13.78 11.39
C ARG A 143 7.80 -12.34 11.77
N THR A 144 6.54 -11.94 11.63
CA THR A 144 6.07 -10.59 11.99
C THR A 144 6.25 -10.35 13.48
N LYS A 145 5.81 -11.28 14.33
CA LYS A 145 6.01 -11.18 15.79
C LYS A 145 7.47 -11.13 16.20
N LYS A 146 8.33 -11.90 15.53
CA LYS A 146 9.78 -11.83 15.75
C LYS A 146 10.38 -10.47 15.38
N LYS A 147 9.94 -9.85 14.28
CA LYS A 147 10.38 -8.50 13.89
C LYS A 147 9.94 -7.45 14.90
N ARG A 148 8.67 -7.50 15.33
CA ARG A 148 8.13 -6.60 16.36
C ARG A 148 8.90 -6.72 17.69
N SER A 149 9.26 -7.93 18.12
CA SER A 149 10.05 -8.13 19.34
C SER A 149 11.50 -7.67 19.21
N ALA A 150 12.09 -7.72 18.01
CA ALA A 150 13.45 -7.24 17.79
C ALA A 150 13.52 -5.71 17.88
N SER A 151 12.60 -5.02 17.20
CA SER A 151 12.53 -3.55 17.24
C SER A 151 12.21 -3.00 18.63
N ALA A 152 11.49 -3.75 19.48
CA ALA A 152 11.19 -3.34 20.86
C ALA A 152 12.38 -3.48 21.84
N ASN A 153 13.45 -4.19 21.46
CA ASN A 153 14.64 -4.38 22.30
C ASN A 153 15.80 -3.44 21.91
N GLU A 154 15.63 -2.65 20.84
CA GLU A 154 16.64 -1.70 20.33
C GLU A 154 16.32 -0.24 20.72
N GLU A 155 15.18 0.00 21.37
CA GLU A 155 14.75 1.27 21.99
C GLU A 155 14.94 1.21 23.52
#